data_AF-A0A7J5DWW2-F1
#
_entry.id   AF-A0A7J5DWW2-F1
#
_cell.length_a   1.000
_cell.length_b   1.000
_cell.length_c   1.000
_cell.angle_alpha   90.00
_cell.angle_beta   90.00
_cell.angle_gamma   90.00
#
_symmetry.space_group_name_H-M   'P 1'
#
loop_
_entity.id
_entity.type
_entity.pdbx_description
1 polymer ?
#
loop_
_entity_poly.entity_id
_entity_poly.type
_entity_poly.pdbx_seq_one_letter_code
_entity_poly.pdbx_strand_id
1 'polypeptide(L)'
;MNDADEAPVGDSEASDERSRRPDWFHRGHPVFFPLAGFFTGMVSIIVVPGLYAAIIKSLAGYKRVEELFPFVLVLLVVPIGLLVPQHTRRFGKYMLIGMLSTVVVVVGVGAAVGLYLYKKDT
;
A
#
# COMPACT_ATOMS: atom_id res chain seq x y z
N MET A 1 67.77 -10.76 23.27
CA MET A 1 66.36 -11.16 23.36
C MET A 1 65.53 -9.96 22.94
N ASN A 2 64.80 -10.06 21.84
CA ASN A 2 63.96 -9.01 21.29
C ASN A 2 62.66 -9.69 20.83
N ASP A 3 61.56 -9.45 21.55
CA ASP A 3 60.16 -9.76 21.23
C ASP A 3 59.36 -8.89 22.24
N ALA A 4 58.77 -7.74 21.92
CA ALA A 4 57.68 -7.49 20.97
C ALA A 4 56.48 -8.42 21.20
N ASP A 5 55.52 -7.97 22.02
CA ASP A 5 54.07 -8.18 21.87
C ASP A 5 53.38 -7.56 23.10
N GLU A 6 52.77 -6.40 23.01
CA GLU A 6 51.41 -6.18 22.48
C GLU A 6 50.48 -5.86 23.68
N ALA A 7 50.28 -4.58 23.90
CA ALA A 7 49.13 -4.12 24.66
C ALA A 7 47.88 -4.42 23.83
N PRO A 8 46.85 -5.09 24.36
CA PRO A 8 45.56 -5.06 23.71
C PRO A 8 44.98 -3.66 23.93
N VAL A 9 45.15 -2.86 22.89
CA VAL A 9 44.36 -1.69 22.54
C VAL A 9 42.88 -2.07 22.59
N GLY A 10 42.06 -1.11 22.99
CA GLY A 10 40.68 -1.31 23.42
C GLY A 10 39.77 -1.99 22.41
N ASP A 11 38.92 -2.87 22.94
CA ASP A 11 37.74 -3.43 22.27
C ASP A 11 36.53 -3.39 23.21
N SER A 12 36.41 -2.36 24.04
CA SER A 12 35.21 -2.14 24.89
C SER A 12 34.23 -1.09 24.33
N GLU A 13 34.50 -0.53 23.15
CA GLU A 13 33.61 0.45 22.52
C GLU A 13 33.02 -0.03 21.17
N ALA A 14 33.50 -1.13 20.59
CA ALA A 14 33.00 -1.66 19.31
C ALA A 14 31.78 -2.61 19.45
N SER A 15 31.44 -3.05 20.67
CA SER A 15 30.33 -3.99 20.91
C SER A 15 28.98 -3.33 21.15
N ASP A 16 28.92 -2.02 21.46
CA ASP A 16 27.67 -1.32 21.78
C ASP A 16 26.98 -0.65 20.57
N GLU A 17 27.68 -0.49 19.45
CA GLU A 17 27.06 0.04 18.22
C GLU A 17 26.32 -1.03 17.40
N ARG A 18 26.67 -2.32 17.55
CA ARG A 18 26.00 -3.42 16.85
C ARG A 18 24.62 -3.75 17.44
N SER A 19 24.33 -3.27 18.64
CA SER A 19 23.07 -3.46 19.38
C SER A 19 22.01 -2.37 19.11
N ARG A 20 22.35 -1.34 18.33
CA ARG A 20 21.46 -0.22 17.98
C ARG A 20 20.75 -0.36 16.63
N ARG A 21 20.96 -1.46 15.91
CA ARG A 21 20.13 -1.74 14.74
C ARG A 21 18.83 -2.36 15.20
N PRO A 22 17.70 -1.74 14.91
CA PRO A 22 16.44 -2.16 15.48
C PRO A 22 16.02 -3.57 15.04
N ASP A 23 15.85 -4.42 16.05
CA ASP A 23 15.70 -5.87 15.95
C ASP A 23 14.38 -6.33 15.28
N TRP A 24 13.45 -5.40 15.01
CA TRP A 24 12.21 -5.64 14.27
C TRP A 24 12.41 -5.80 12.76
N PHE A 25 13.56 -5.40 12.22
CA PHE A 25 13.87 -5.51 10.79
C PHE A 25 14.39 -6.91 10.40
N HIS A 26 14.89 -7.69 11.37
CA HIS A 26 15.50 -9.00 11.14
C HIS A 26 14.54 -10.19 11.39
N ARG A 27 13.38 -9.94 11.99
CA ARG A 27 12.30 -10.95 12.08
C ARG A 27 11.18 -10.55 11.15
N GLY A 28 11.26 -11.01 9.91
CA GLY A 28 10.16 -10.96 8.94
C GLY A 28 8.92 -11.65 9.50
N HIS A 29 8.12 -10.92 10.27
CA HIS A 29 6.91 -11.44 10.85
C HIS A 29 5.95 -11.75 9.69
N PRO A 30 5.45 -12.98 9.56
CA PRO A 30 4.73 -13.45 8.38
C PRO A 30 3.45 -12.65 8.08
N VAL A 31 2.99 -11.82 9.01
CA VAL A 31 1.82 -10.94 8.86
C VAL A 31 2.12 -9.61 8.17
N PHE A 32 3.38 -9.17 8.06
CA PHE A 32 3.70 -7.85 7.50
C PHE A 32 3.37 -7.78 6.01
N PHE A 33 3.76 -8.79 5.23
CA PHE A 33 3.45 -8.86 3.80
C PHE A 33 1.94 -8.86 3.50
N PRO A 34 1.12 -9.69 4.17
CA PRO A 34 -0.33 -9.61 4.06
C PRO A 34 -0.91 -8.24 4.43
N LEU A 35 -0.50 -7.68 5.57
CA LEU A 35 -1.04 -6.42 6.08
C LEU A 35 -0.67 -5.25 5.17
N ALA A 36 0.60 -5.17 4.77
CA ALA A 36 1.09 -4.19 3.81
C ALA A 36 0.32 -4.29 2.48
N GLY A 37 0.15 -5.51 1.95
CA GLY A 37 -0.63 -5.74 0.75
C GLY A 37 -2.05 -5.19 0.88
N PHE A 38 -2.77 -5.59 1.93
CA PHE A 38 -4.13 -5.14 2.21
C PHE A 38 -4.25 -3.61 2.28
N PHE A 39 -3.41 -2.94 3.08
CA PHE A 39 -3.44 -1.48 3.20
C PHE A 39 -3.05 -0.79 1.90
N THR A 40 -2.03 -1.28 1.19
CA THR A 40 -1.69 -0.78 -0.15
C THR A 40 -2.87 -0.91 -1.12
N GLY A 41 -3.63 -2.01 -1.04
CA GLY A 41 -4.86 -2.21 -1.80
C GLY A 41 -5.89 -1.13 -1.52
N MET A 42 -6.19 -0.87 -0.24
CA MET A 42 -7.12 0.20 0.17
C MET A 42 -6.63 1.59 -0.25
N VAL A 43 -5.37 1.91 -0.03
CA VAL A 43 -4.80 3.21 -0.42
C VAL A 43 -4.90 3.39 -1.92
N SER A 44 -4.59 2.35 -2.70
CA SER A 44 -4.61 2.44 -4.17
C SER A 44 -6.02 2.72 -4.73
N ILE A 45 -7.07 2.10 -4.18
CA ILE A 45 -8.43 2.30 -4.69
C ILE A 45 -9.04 3.64 -4.26
N ILE A 46 -8.54 4.25 -3.17
CA ILE A 46 -9.00 5.55 -2.70
C ILE A 46 -8.22 6.68 -3.37
N VAL A 47 -6.89 6.63 -3.25
CA VAL A 47 -6.01 7.75 -3.62
C VAL A 47 -5.91 7.85 -5.13
N VAL A 48 -5.78 6.73 -5.85
CA VAL A 48 -5.48 6.82 -7.28
C VAL A 48 -6.64 7.39 -8.09
N PRO A 49 -7.90 6.94 -7.91
CA PRO A 49 -9.03 7.54 -8.60
C PRO A 49 -9.23 9.01 -8.23
N GLY A 50 -9.08 9.34 -6.94
CA GLY A 50 -9.19 10.72 -6.45
C GLY A 50 -8.13 11.64 -7.04
N LEU A 51 -6.88 11.20 -7.06
CA LEU A 51 -5.75 11.97 -7.61
C LEU A 51 -5.86 12.12 -9.12
N TYR A 52 -6.24 11.06 -9.83
CA TYR A 52 -6.47 11.11 -11.28
C TYR A 52 -7.57 12.12 -11.63
N ALA A 53 -8.71 12.05 -10.94
CA ALA A 53 -9.80 13.00 -11.14
C ALA A 53 -9.37 14.45 -10.82
N ALA A 54 -8.60 14.65 -9.74
CA ALA A 54 -8.08 15.96 -9.37
C ALA A 54 -7.13 16.54 -10.42
N ILE A 55 -6.22 15.72 -10.97
CA ILE A 55 -5.27 16.13 -12.02
C ILE A 55 -6.03 16.52 -13.29
N ILE A 56 -6.96 15.68 -13.77
CA ILE A 56 -7.73 15.98 -14.98
C ILE A 56 -8.60 17.21 -14.79
N LYS A 57 -9.25 17.33 -13.62
CA LYS A 57 -10.04 18.51 -13.28
C LYS A 57 -9.19 19.78 -13.35
N SER A 58 -7.96 19.72 -12.83
CA SER A 58 -7.02 20.85 -12.84
C SER A 58 -6.58 21.24 -14.25
N LEU A 59 -6.29 20.25 -15.12
CA LEU A 59 -5.72 20.49 -16.44
C LEU A 59 -6.75 20.76 -17.55
N ALA A 60 -7.90 20.07 -17.52
CA ALA A 60 -8.84 20.00 -18.65
C ALA A 60 -10.26 20.48 -18.32
N GLY A 61 -10.54 20.84 -17.06
CA GLY A 61 -11.86 21.29 -16.61
C GLY A 61 -12.90 20.16 -16.49
N TYR A 62 -13.99 20.45 -15.77
CA TYR A 62 -15.00 19.46 -15.35
C TYR A 62 -15.60 18.63 -16.49
N LYS A 63 -15.87 19.22 -17.67
CA LYS A 63 -16.48 18.53 -18.81
C LYS A 63 -15.66 17.33 -19.30
N ARG A 64 -14.31 17.42 -19.23
CA ARG A 64 -13.43 16.34 -19.66
C ARG A 64 -13.19 15.27 -18.59
N VAL A 65 -13.47 15.57 -17.32
CA VAL A 65 -13.29 14.61 -16.23
C VAL A 65 -14.26 13.45 -16.39
N GLU A 66 -15.52 13.70 -16.72
CA GLU A 66 -16.53 12.65 -16.85
C GLU A 66 -16.24 11.69 -18.00
N GLU A 67 -15.79 12.20 -19.15
CA GLU A 67 -15.39 11.37 -20.29
C GLU A 67 -14.14 10.52 -20.01
N LEU A 68 -13.20 11.06 -19.23
CA LEU A 68 -11.91 10.41 -18.96
C LEU A 68 -11.92 9.57 -17.68
N PHE A 69 -12.94 9.69 -16.84
CA PHE A 69 -13.11 8.93 -15.61
C PHE A 69 -13.04 7.40 -15.79
N PRO A 70 -13.67 6.77 -16.81
CA PRO A 70 -13.62 5.31 -16.95
C PRO A 70 -12.20 4.78 -17.18
N PHE A 71 -11.25 5.59 -17.67
CA PHE A 71 -9.86 5.16 -17.82
C PHE A 71 -9.15 4.89 -16.50
N VAL A 72 -9.69 5.37 -15.36
CA VAL A 72 -9.17 4.99 -14.04
C VAL A 72 -9.27 3.47 -13.80
N LEU A 73 -10.20 2.78 -14.47
CA LEU A 73 -10.30 1.32 -14.44
C LEU A 73 -9.08 0.65 -15.08
N VAL A 74 -8.36 1.30 -16.00
CA VAL A 74 -7.09 0.76 -16.52
C VAL A 74 -6.06 0.60 -15.41
N LEU A 75 -6.18 1.39 -14.34
CA LEU A 75 -5.28 1.26 -13.20
C LEU A 75 -5.53 -0.01 -12.38
N LEU A 76 -6.70 -0.66 -12.51
CA LEU A 76 -6.94 -2.02 -11.99
C LEU A 76 -6.05 -3.08 -12.67
N VAL A 77 -5.45 -2.76 -13.82
CA VAL A 77 -4.47 -3.66 -14.45
C VAL A 77 -3.20 -3.77 -13.61
N VAL A 78 -2.83 -2.76 -12.83
CA VAL A 78 -1.64 -2.77 -11.96
C VAL A 78 -1.70 -3.87 -10.88
N PRO A 79 -2.75 -3.97 -10.02
CA PRO A 79 -2.85 -5.05 -9.05
C PRO A 79 -2.99 -6.43 -9.72
N ILE A 80 -3.64 -6.52 -10.88
CA ILE A 80 -3.74 -7.77 -11.65
C ILE A 80 -2.37 -8.19 -12.19
N GLY A 81 -1.56 -7.25 -12.70
CA GLY A 81 -0.20 -7.48 -13.17
C GLY A 81 0.75 -7.95 -12.06
N LEU A 82 0.56 -7.45 -10.84
CA LEU A 82 1.31 -7.88 -9.65
C LEU A 82 1.03 -9.34 -9.22
N LEU A 83 -0.04 -9.97 -9.74
CA LEU A 83 -0.31 -11.40 -9.54
C LEU A 83 0.49 -12.33 -10.46
N VAL A 84 1.16 -11.80 -11.50
CA VAL A 84 1.92 -12.60 -12.46
C VAL A 84 3.22 -13.15 -11.86
N PRO A 85 4.05 -12.37 -11.12
CA PRO A 85 5.26 -12.90 -10.51
C PRO A 85 4.96 -13.80 -9.31
N GLN A 86 5.55 -14.99 -9.28
CA GLN A 86 5.30 -15.98 -8.22
C GLN A 86 5.79 -15.51 -6.83
N HIS A 87 6.82 -14.67 -6.80
CA HIS A 87 7.38 -14.12 -5.57
C HIS A 87 6.47 -13.05 -4.91
N THR A 88 5.65 -12.33 -5.70
CA THR A 88 4.74 -11.28 -5.20
C THR A 88 3.29 -11.75 -5.05
N ARG A 89 2.97 -12.98 -5.47
CA ARG A 89 1.59 -13.52 -5.48
C ARG A 89 0.89 -13.46 -4.12
N ARG A 90 1.60 -13.73 -3.01
CA ARG A 90 0.99 -13.64 -1.66
C ARG A 90 0.62 -12.19 -1.35
N PHE A 91 1.54 -11.26 -1.55
CA PHE A 91 1.30 -9.83 -1.38
C PHE A 91 0.15 -9.32 -2.27
N GLY A 92 0.18 -9.65 -3.57
CA GLY A 92 -0.84 -9.26 -4.54
C GLY A 92 -2.23 -9.79 -4.19
N LYS A 93 -2.34 -11.01 -3.64
CA LYS A 93 -3.63 -11.54 -3.15
C LYS A 93 -4.20 -10.71 -2.01
N TYR A 94 -3.40 -10.33 -1.02
CA TYR A 94 -3.88 -9.51 0.09
C TYR A 94 -4.18 -8.07 -0.34
N MET A 95 -3.43 -7.54 -1.31
CA MET A 95 -3.74 -6.27 -1.96
C MET A 95 -5.10 -6.28 -2.66
N LEU A 96 -5.40 -7.35 -3.41
CA LEU A 96 -6.72 -7.53 -4.01
C LEU A 96 -7.83 -7.63 -2.96
N ILE A 97 -7.60 -8.33 -1.84
CA ILE A 97 -8.59 -8.43 -0.76
C ILE A 97 -8.88 -7.04 -0.17
N GLY A 98 -7.84 -6.24 0.12
CA GLY A 98 -8.01 -4.89 0.64
C GLY A 98 -8.79 -3.99 -0.30
N MET A 99 -8.46 -4.05 -1.59
CA MET A 99 -9.16 -3.34 -2.65
C MET A 99 -10.62 -3.80 -2.79
N LEU A 100 -10.88 -5.10 -2.83
CA LEU A 100 -12.22 -5.65 -2.98
C LEU A 100 -13.10 -5.31 -1.78
N SER A 101 -12.56 -5.40 -0.57
CA SER A 101 -13.23 -5.00 0.66
C SER A 101 -13.65 -3.53 0.61
N THR A 102 -12.79 -2.64 0.12
CA THR A 102 -13.13 -1.21 0.01
C THR A 102 -14.17 -0.95 -1.05
N VAL A 103 -14.11 -1.62 -2.20
CA VAL A 103 -15.14 -1.52 -3.25
C VAL A 103 -16.51 -1.93 -2.70
N VAL A 104 -16.58 -3.08 -2.01
CA VAL A 104 -17.84 -3.56 -1.40
C VAL A 104 -18.40 -2.55 -0.42
N VAL A 105 -17.56 -1.98 0.44
CA VAL A 105 -17.98 -0.96 1.42
C VAL A 105 -18.49 0.29 0.70
N VAL A 106 -17.76 0.83 -0.27
CA VAL A 106 -18.14 2.06 -0.99
C VAL A 106 -19.45 1.88 -1.74
N VAL A 107 -19.60 0.78 -2.48
CA VAL A 107 -20.83 0.46 -3.23
C VAL A 107 -21.98 0.21 -2.27
N GLY A 108 -21.77 -0.55 -1.20
CA GLY A 108 -22.78 -0.86 -0.20
C GLY A 108 -23.30 0.38 0.51
N VAL A 109 -22.40 1.26 0.97
CA VAL A 109 -22.77 2.52 1.61
C VAL A 109 -23.45 3.45 0.62
N GLY A 110 -22.91 3.59 -0.60
CA GLY A 110 -23.52 4.43 -1.64
C GLY A 110 -24.93 3.99 -2.02
N ALA A 111 -25.14 2.69 -2.18
CA ALA A 111 -26.46 2.12 -2.44
C ALA A 111 -27.41 2.30 -1.26
N ALA A 112 -26.96 2.04 -0.03
CA ALA A 112 -27.78 2.21 1.17
C ALA A 112 -28.23 3.67 1.35
N VAL A 113 -27.30 4.63 1.20
CA VAL A 113 -27.60 6.06 1.26
C VAL A 113 -28.53 6.46 0.11
N GLY A 114 -28.28 6.00 -1.11
CA GLY A 114 -29.14 6.27 -2.26
C GLY A 114 -30.57 5.78 -2.05
N LEU A 115 -30.74 4.55 -1.55
CA LEU A 115 -32.05 3.99 -1.21
C LEU A 115 -32.74 4.76 -0.09
N TYR A 116 -31.98 5.19 0.92
CA TYR A 116 -32.52 5.99 2.02
C TYR A 116 -33.02 7.36 1.52
N LEU A 117 -32.24 8.05 0.69
CA LEU A 117 -32.63 9.33 0.10
C LEU A 117 -33.85 9.17 -0.81
N TYR A 118 -33.85 8.15 -1.68
CA TYR A 118 -34.97 7.88 -2.58
C TYR A 118 -36.28 7.62 -1.83
N LYS A 119 -36.23 6.85 -0.73
CA LYS A 119 -37.38 6.60 0.14
C LYS A 119 -37.83 7.83 0.95
N LYS A 120 -36.96 8.82 1.13
CA LYS A 120 -37.30 10.06 1.83
C LYS A 120 -38.01 11.06 0.90
N ASP A 121 -37.65 11.05 -0.39
CA ASP A 121 -38.20 11.95 -1.40
C ASP A 121 -39.50 11.43 -2.05
N THR A 122 -39.88 10.16 -1.81
CA THR A 122 -41.17 9.56 -2.21
C THR A 122 -42.08 9.40 -1.01
#